data_AF-A0A9E1BCB4-F1
#
_entry.id   AF-A0A9E1BCB4-F1
#
_cell.length_a   1.000
_cell.length_b   1.000
_cell.length_c   1.000
_cell.angle_alpha   90.00
_cell.angle_beta   90.00
_cell.angle_gamma   90.00
#
_symmetry.space_group_name_H-M   'P 1'
#
loop_
_entity.id
_entity.type
_entity.pdbx_description
1 polymer ?
#
loop_
_entity_poly.entity_id
_entity_poly.type
_entity_poly.pdbx_seq_one_letter_code
_entity_poly.pdbx_strand_id
1 'polypeptide(L)'
;MINVIIQSQIGEVSIYELPKDYYNLNDYLWSSGIHKPLSQMLFADDGDVPIQVKLYADNDVGNHLIRLFINENSLRDLYSLTSTVANANEHIKDELNQRIIHDQYDSPDELYDAIRQMLYDAESTSETFYFPLTGIIYDEEYDDEYQASNFHLQAYESEIKEKLEIYQDCDTKIL
;
A
#
# COMPACT_ATOMS: atom_id res chain seq x y z
N MET A 1 6.15 -0.89 15.15
CA MET A 1 7.54 -1.25 14.83
C MET A 1 7.81 -2.55 15.53
N ILE A 2 8.37 -3.53 14.82
CA ILE A 2 8.61 -4.87 15.34
C ILE A 2 10.11 -5.05 15.53
N ASN A 3 10.51 -5.46 16.72
CA ASN A 3 11.88 -5.81 17.02
C ASN A 3 12.07 -7.33 16.91
N VAL A 4 13.17 -7.73 16.28
CA VAL A 4 13.54 -9.10 16.01
C VAL A 4 14.83 -9.39 16.78
N ILE A 5 14.79 -10.37 17.66
CA ILE A 5 15.96 -10.89 18.36
C ILE A 5 16.39 -12.17 17.65
N ILE A 6 17.63 -12.18 17.15
CA ILE A 6 18.19 -13.34 16.48
C ILE A 6 19.33 -13.86 17.35
N GLN A 7 19.19 -15.09 17.83
CA GLN A 7 20.18 -15.78 18.65
C GLN A 7 20.86 -16.88 17.83
N SER A 8 22.18 -16.81 17.72
CA SER A 8 23.02 -17.82 17.07
C SER A 8 23.48 -18.89 18.08
N GLN A 9 23.86 -20.09 17.60
CA GLN A 9 24.47 -21.15 18.42
C GLN A 9 25.73 -20.71 19.18
N ILE A 10 26.39 -19.64 18.72
CA ILE A 10 27.61 -19.08 19.30
C ILE A 10 27.29 -18.15 20.51
N GLY A 11 26.00 -17.87 20.76
CA GLY A 11 25.52 -17.02 21.86
C GLY A 11 25.45 -15.53 21.53
N GLU A 12 25.75 -15.13 20.29
CA GLU A 12 25.53 -13.75 19.84
C GLU A 12 24.03 -13.49 19.66
N VAL A 13 23.59 -12.35 20.23
CA VAL A 13 22.21 -11.88 20.23
C VAL A 13 22.18 -10.56 19.48
N SER A 14 21.59 -10.58 18.29
CA SER A 14 21.41 -9.38 17.48
C SER A 14 19.96 -8.93 17.55
N ILE A 15 19.74 -7.67 17.92
CA ILE A 15 18.41 -7.04 17.97
C ILE A 15 18.27 -6.14 16.75
N TYR A 16 17.18 -6.31 16.01
CA TYR A 16 16.92 -5.55 14.80
C TYR A 16 15.52 -4.97 14.79
N GLU A 17 15.37 -3.73 14.35
CA GLU A 17 14.08 -3.04 14.28
C GLU A 17 13.55 -3.04 12.84
N LEU A 18 12.42 -3.71 12.59
CA LEU A 18 11.73 -3.76 11.31
C LEU A 18 10.73 -2.59 11.16
N PRO A 19 10.55 -2.05 9.93
CA PRO A 19 11.16 -2.46 8.66
C PRO A 19 12.40 -1.61 8.27
N LYS A 20 13.25 -1.18 9.22
CA LYS A 20 14.42 -0.37 8.84
C LYS A 20 15.41 -1.20 8.01
N ASP A 21 16.18 -0.52 7.17
CA ASP A 21 17.44 -0.98 6.55
C ASP A 21 17.50 -2.42 5.94
N TYR A 22 16.48 -2.84 5.15
CA TYR A 22 16.47 -4.16 4.48
C TYR A 22 17.79 -4.58 3.83
N TYR A 23 18.39 -3.67 3.05
CA TYR A 23 19.58 -3.95 2.28
C TYR A 23 20.80 -4.24 3.16
N ASN A 24 20.86 -3.60 4.33
CA ASN A 24 21.95 -3.79 5.27
C ASN A 24 21.68 -4.91 6.28
N LEU A 25 20.43 -5.38 6.40
CA LEU A 25 20.07 -6.46 7.33
C LEU A 25 20.88 -7.73 7.06
N ASN A 26 21.04 -8.13 5.80
CA ASN A 26 21.79 -9.33 5.46
C ASN A 26 23.29 -9.16 5.75
N ASP A 27 23.86 -7.99 5.46
CA ASP A 27 25.27 -7.66 5.75
C ASP A 27 25.55 -7.58 7.26
N TYR A 28 24.58 -7.08 8.03
CA TYR A 28 24.62 -7.02 9.48
C TYR A 28 24.58 -8.43 10.10
N LEU A 29 23.71 -9.30 9.58
CA LEU A 29 23.65 -10.71 10.00
C LEU A 29 24.94 -11.44 9.67
N TRP A 30 25.50 -11.24 8.47
CA TRP A 30 26.77 -11.82 8.07
C TRP A 30 27.93 -11.35 8.96
N SER A 31 27.93 -10.08 9.35
CA SER A 31 28.94 -9.51 10.26
C SER A 31 28.81 -10.08 11.69
N SER A 32 27.61 -10.52 12.07
CA SER A 32 27.28 -11.19 13.35
C SER A 32 27.42 -12.73 13.25
N GLY A 33 28.15 -13.24 12.24
CA GLY A 33 28.39 -14.67 12.05
C GLY A 33 27.18 -15.49 11.59
N ILE A 34 26.08 -14.85 11.19
CA ILE A 34 24.86 -15.50 10.71
C ILE A 34 24.83 -15.51 9.18
N HIS A 35 25.25 -16.62 8.60
CA HIS A 35 25.33 -16.82 7.14
C HIS A 35 24.11 -17.55 6.56
N LYS A 36 22.89 -17.20 7.01
CA LYS A 36 21.65 -17.72 6.43
C LYS A 36 20.84 -16.60 5.77
N PRO A 37 20.25 -16.85 4.58
CA PRO A 37 19.37 -15.88 3.96
C PRO A 37 18.06 -15.74 4.75
N LEU A 38 17.49 -14.53 4.76
CA LEU A 38 16.25 -14.18 5.47
C LEU A 38 15.06 -15.08 5.10
N SER A 39 15.01 -15.58 3.87
CA SER A 39 13.97 -16.48 3.38
C SER A 39 14.05 -17.91 3.95
N GLN A 40 15.17 -18.28 4.58
CA GLN A 40 15.38 -19.58 5.22
C GLN A 40 15.40 -19.49 6.75
N MET A 41 15.18 -18.30 7.30
CA MET A 41 15.03 -18.06 8.74
C MET A 41 13.56 -18.20 9.11
N LEU A 42 13.19 -19.41 9.54
CA LEU A 42 11.87 -19.72 10.08
C LEU A 42 11.83 -19.37 11.58
N PHE A 43 10.64 -19.09 12.09
CA PHE A 43 10.41 -18.74 13.50
C PHE A 43 10.27 -19.97 14.42
N ALA A 44 10.56 -21.18 13.93
CA ALA A 44 10.32 -22.43 14.66
C ALA A 44 11.12 -22.51 15.99
N ASP A 45 10.39 -22.72 17.09
CA ASP A 45 10.89 -22.94 18.47
C ASP A 45 11.28 -24.42 18.72
N ASP A 46 11.47 -25.18 17.65
CA ASP A 46 12.02 -26.51 17.70
C ASP A 46 13.52 -26.37 18.03
N GLY A 47 13.93 -26.95 19.16
CA GLY A 47 15.28 -26.82 19.72
C GLY A 47 16.43 -27.37 18.87
N ASP A 48 16.17 -27.79 17.63
CA ASP A 48 17.16 -28.29 16.67
C ASP A 48 17.43 -27.28 15.53
N VAL A 49 16.77 -26.11 15.51
CA VAL A 49 17.06 -25.05 14.55
C VAL A 49 18.30 -24.26 15.00
N PRO A 50 19.35 -24.11 14.16
CA PRO A 50 20.59 -23.44 14.55
C PRO A 50 20.48 -21.93 14.79
N ILE A 51 19.30 -21.33 14.60
CA ILE A 51 19.06 -19.91 14.79
C ILE A 51 17.68 -19.77 15.43
N GLN A 52 17.61 -19.21 16.64
CA GLN A 52 16.35 -18.89 17.29
C GLN A 52 15.99 -17.44 16.99
N VAL A 53 14.80 -17.23 16.42
CA VAL A 53 14.29 -15.88 16.11
C VAL A 53 13.11 -15.60 17.03
N LYS A 54 13.22 -14.58 17.88
CA LYS A 54 12.14 -14.11 18.77
C LYS A 54 11.66 -12.75 18.31
N LEU A 55 10.36 -12.55 18.32
CA LEU A 55 9.72 -11.31 17.90
C LEU A 55 9.11 -10.61 19.12
N TYR A 56 9.29 -9.30 19.20
CA TYR A 56 8.60 -8.46 20.18
C TYR A 56 8.29 -7.10 19.57
N ALA A 57 7.20 -6.46 20.01
CA ALA A 57 6.84 -5.13 19.55
C ALA A 57 6.43 -4.24 20.71
N ASP A 58 6.83 -2.97 20.65
CA ASP A 58 6.50 -1.98 21.68
C ASP A 58 5.16 -1.28 21.40
N ASN A 59 4.54 -1.53 20.23
CA ASN A 59 3.27 -0.95 19.83
C ASN A 59 2.19 -2.01 19.60
N ASP A 60 0.92 -1.63 19.82
CA ASP A 60 -0.23 -2.55 19.73
C ASP A 60 -0.31 -3.20 18.36
N VAL A 61 -0.26 -2.38 17.29
CA VAL A 61 -0.26 -2.88 15.90
C VAL A 61 0.83 -3.93 15.67
N GLY A 62 2.04 -3.72 16.18
CA GLY A 62 3.13 -4.68 16.03
C GLY A 62 2.89 -5.97 16.81
N ASN A 63 2.34 -5.90 18.02
CA ASN A 63 2.00 -7.09 18.80
C ASN A 63 0.92 -7.94 18.12
N HIS A 64 -0.08 -7.30 17.50
CA HIS A 64 -1.10 -7.98 16.73
C HIS A 64 -0.54 -8.56 15.42
N LEU A 65 0.34 -7.82 14.72
CA LEU A 65 1.03 -8.35 13.54
C LEU A 65 1.88 -9.59 13.86
N ILE A 66 2.59 -9.61 14.99
CA ILE A 66 3.39 -10.79 15.40
C ILE A 66 2.54 -12.05 15.50
N ARG A 67 1.27 -11.94 15.94
CA ARG A 67 0.36 -13.10 16.08
C ARG A 67 0.00 -13.75 14.76
N LEU A 68 0.02 -12.98 13.66
CA LEU A 68 -0.24 -13.50 12.31
C LEU A 68 0.89 -14.39 11.80
N PHE A 69 2.09 -14.26 12.36
CA PHE A 69 3.24 -15.05 11.97
C PHE A 69 3.31 -16.35 12.76
N ILE A 70 2.85 -17.43 12.14
CA ILE A 70 3.07 -18.82 12.56
C ILE A 70 4.45 -19.33 12.12
N ASN A 71 4.89 -20.44 12.73
CA ASN A 71 6.22 -21.08 12.59
C ASN A 71 6.69 -21.36 11.16
N GLU A 72 5.80 -21.33 10.17
CA GLU A 72 6.11 -21.60 8.75
C GLU A 72 6.52 -20.33 7.98
N ASN A 73 6.33 -19.15 8.54
CA ASN A 73 6.67 -17.89 7.88
C ASN A 73 8.17 -17.59 7.98
N SER A 74 8.70 -16.91 6.97
CA SER A 74 10.09 -16.47 6.97
C SER A 74 10.25 -15.04 7.49
N LEU A 75 11.45 -14.68 7.94
CA LEU A 75 11.79 -13.31 8.31
C LEU A 75 11.59 -12.31 7.15
N ARG A 76 11.69 -12.78 5.90
CA ARG A 76 11.39 -11.98 4.70
C ARG A 76 9.91 -11.62 4.59
N ASP A 77 9.02 -12.55 4.94
CA ASP A 77 7.57 -12.32 4.89
C ASP A 77 7.16 -11.30 5.96
N LEU A 78 7.74 -11.43 7.16
CA LEU A 78 7.60 -10.44 8.23
C LEU A 78 8.07 -9.06 7.80
N TYR A 79 9.26 -8.97 7.20
CA TYR A 79 9.77 -7.71 6.67
C TYR A 79 8.80 -7.10 5.64
N SER A 80 8.34 -7.92 4.69
CA SER A 80 7.45 -7.46 3.62
C SER A 80 6.15 -6.91 4.18
N LEU A 81 5.51 -7.64 5.11
CA LEU A 81 4.24 -7.23 5.70
C LEU A 81 4.39 -5.96 6.55
N THR A 82 5.42 -5.91 7.40
CA THR A 82 5.69 -4.74 8.24
C THR A 82 6.00 -3.51 7.41
N SER A 83 6.73 -3.66 6.30
CA SER A 83 6.98 -2.59 5.33
C SER A 83 5.70 -2.14 4.64
N THR A 84 4.85 -3.07 4.19
CA THR A 84 3.57 -2.75 3.55
C THR A 84 2.63 -2.00 4.49
N VAL A 85 2.50 -2.43 5.74
CA VAL A 85 1.66 -1.74 6.74
C VAL A 85 2.25 -0.37 7.11
N ALA A 86 3.57 -0.27 7.28
CA ALA A 86 4.23 1.00 7.59
C ALA A 86 4.07 2.04 6.46
N ASN A 87 4.17 1.58 5.21
CA ASN A 87 4.08 2.38 3.99
C ASN A 87 2.67 2.39 3.36
N ALA A 88 1.64 1.92 4.08
CA ALA A 88 0.27 1.96 3.60
C ALA A 88 -0.18 3.40 3.30
N ASN A 89 -1.04 3.58 2.30
CA ASN A 89 -1.58 4.88 1.90
C ASN A 89 -2.25 5.56 3.12
N GLU A 90 -1.96 6.85 3.33
CA GLU A 90 -2.45 7.63 4.47
C GLU A 90 -3.98 7.58 4.60
N HIS A 91 -4.70 7.51 3.48
CA HIS A 91 -6.17 7.46 3.46
C HIS A 91 -6.75 6.18 4.07
N ILE A 92 -6.02 5.06 3.97
CA ILE A 92 -6.47 3.75 4.50
C ILE A 92 -5.77 3.38 5.81
N LYS A 93 -4.71 4.11 6.19
CA LYS A 93 -3.77 3.72 7.25
C LYS A 93 -4.41 3.61 8.62
N ASP A 94 -5.26 4.57 8.99
CA ASP A 94 -5.92 4.58 10.29
C ASP A 94 -6.93 3.44 10.43
N GLU A 95 -7.73 3.22 9.39
CA GLU A 95 -8.69 2.13 9.37
C GLU A 95 -7.98 0.76 9.37
N LEU A 96 -6.93 0.61 8.58
CA LEU A 96 -6.10 -0.59 8.56
C LEU A 96 -5.52 -0.91 9.95
N ASN A 97 -4.95 0.09 10.64
CA ASN A 97 -4.40 -0.09 11.98
C ASN A 97 -5.47 -0.53 12.99
N GLN A 98 -6.68 0.03 12.92
CA GLN A 98 -7.79 -0.39 13.79
C GLN A 98 -8.19 -1.84 13.53
N ARG A 99 -8.30 -2.25 12.26
CA ARG A 99 -8.63 -3.64 11.91
C ARG A 99 -7.58 -4.63 12.40
N ILE A 100 -6.29 -4.26 12.30
CA ILE A 100 -5.18 -5.06 12.84
C ILE A 100 -5.27 -5.19 14.37
N ILE A 101 -5.50 -4.10 15.11
CA ILE A 101 -5.60 -4.13 16.58
C ILE A 101 -6.82 -4.96 17.05
N HIS A 102 -7.86 -5.05 16.23
CA HIS A 102 -9.04 -5.86 16.52
C HIS A 102 -8.92 -7.34 16.10
N ASP A 103 -7.72 -7.81 15.74
CA ASP A 103 -7.46 -9.19 15.32
C ASP A 103 -8.43 -9.66 14.20
N GLN A 104 -8.74 -8.78 13.23
CA GLN A 104 -9.67 -9.08 12.13
C GLN A 104 -9.07 -9.95 11.02
N TYR A 105 -7.84 -10.41 11.17
CA TYR A 105 -7.12 -11.17 10.16
C TYR A 105 -6.51 -12.40 10.83
N ASP A 106 -6.64 -13.55 10.18
CA ASP A 106 -6.10 -14.82 10.68
C ASP A 106 -4.76 -15.17 9.99
N SER A 107 -4.43 -14.51 8.88
CA SER A 107 -3.21 -14.78 8.11
C SER A 107 -2.61 -13.52 7.46
N PRO A 108 -1.30 -13.54 7.13
CA PRO A 108 -0.67 -12.47 6.36
C PRO A 108 -1.31 -12.24 4.98
N ASP A 109 -1.73 -13.31 4.30
CA ASP A 109 -2.35 -13.24 2.96
C ASP A 109 -3.68 -12.47 3.01
N GLU A 110 -4.50 -12.75 4.01
CA GLU A 110 -5.77 -12.04 4.23
C GLU A 110 -5.55 -10.55 4.48
N LEU A 111 -4.50 -10.19 5.24
CA LEU A 111 -4.13 -8.79 5.45
C LEU A 111 -3.72 -8.11 4.13
N TYR A 112 -2.95 -8.77 3.26
CA TYR A 112 -2.58 -8.21 1.95
C TYR A 112 -3.80 -7.98 1.06
N ASP A 113 -4.72 -8.94 1.02
CA ASP A 113 -5.94 -8.80 0.21
C ASP A 113 -6.85 -7.71 0.76
N ALA A 114 -6.96 -7.57 2.08
CA ALA A 114 -7.69 -6.47 2.69
C ALA A 114 -7.09 -5.10 2.35
N ILE A 115 -5.76 -4.95 2.39
CA ILE A 115 -5.09 -3.71 2.00
C ILE A 115 -5.38 -3.35 0.54
N ARG A 116 -5.37 -4.33 -0.36
CA ARG A 116 -5.71 -4.12 -1.78
C ARG A 116 -7.16 -3.69 -1.96
N GLN A 117 -8.09 -4.34 -1.25
CA GLN A 117 -9.52 -3.98 -1.29
C GLN A 117 -9.74 -2.57 -0.76
N MET A 118 -9.15 -2.22 0.39
CA MET A 118 -9.27 -0.88 0.96
C MET A 118 -8.69 0.19 0.04
N LEU A 119 -7.58 -0.09 -0.65
CA LEU A 119 -7.02 0.82 -1.64
C LEU A 119 -7.97 1.00 -2.83
N TYR A 120 -8.55 -0.08 -3.34
CA TYR A 120 -9.53 -0.04 -4.42
C TYR A 120 -10.77 0.77 -4.05
N ASP A 121 -11.29 0.58 -2.83
CA ASP A 121 -12.43 1.33 -2.31
C ASP A 121 -12.09 2.82 -2.11
N ALA A 122 -10.86 3.12 -1.65
CA ALA A 122 -10.38 4.49 -1.50
C ALA A 122 -10.21 5.20 -2.86
N GLU A 123 -9.63 4.53 -3.86
CA GLU A 123 -9.47 5.04 -5.22
C GLU A 123 -10.79 5.13 -6.00
N SER A 124 -11.80 4.33 -5.63
CA SER A 124 -13.16 4.39 -6.20
C SER A 124 -13.93 5.67 -5.84
N THR A 125 -13.37 6.57 -5.04
CA THR A 125 -14.00 7.85 -4.71
C THR A 125 -13.86 8.81 -5.90
N SER A 126 -14.73 8.70 -6.90
CA SER A 126 -14.80 9.69 -7.99
C SER A 126 -15.34 11.02 -7.47
N GLU A 127 -14.50 12.04 -7.38
CA GLU A 127 -14.98 13.40 -7.12
C GLU A 127 -15.69 13.94 -8.36
N THR A 128 -17.01 14.19 -8.25
CA THR A 128 -17.79 14.80 -9.32
C THR A 128 -17.69 16.31 -9.22
N PHE A 129 -16.86 16.93 -10.07
CA PHE A 129 -16.79 18.38 -10.17
C PHE A 129 -17.87 18.92 -11.11
N TYR A 130 -18.68 19.85 -10.61
CA TYR A 130 -19.64 20.56 -11.46
C TYR A 130 -18.96 21.76 -12.12
N PHE A 131 -18.84 21.72 -13.45
CA PHE A 131 -18.41 22.85 -14.27
C PHE A 131 -19.57 23.29 -15.16
N PRO A 132 -20.07 24.54 -15.04
CA PRO A 132 -21.08 25.04 -15.96
C PRO A 132 -20.45 25.18 -17.35
N LEU A 133 -21.00 24.44 -18.32
CA LEU A 133 -20.53 24.51 -19.70
C LEU A 133 -20.94 25.85 -20.32
N THR A 134 -19.96 26.64 -20.75
CA THR A 134 -20.19 27.88 -21.49
C THR A 134 -19.74 27.70 -22.94
N GLY A 135 -20.61 28.02 -23.90
CA GLY A 135 -20.24 28.05 -25.31
C GLY A 135 -20.42 29.44 -25.90
N ILE A 136 -19.76 29.68 -27.03
CA ILE A 136 -19.89 30.90 -27.83
C ILE A 136 -20.33 30.45 -29.22
N ILE A 137 -21.40 31.07 -29.74
CA ILE A 137 -21.86 30.91 -31.11
C ILE A 137 -21.31 32.09 -31.89
N TYR A 138 -20.60 31.78 -32.98
CA TYR A 138 -20.10 32.76 -33.92
C TYR A 138 -21.12 32.93 -35.03
N ASP A 139 -21.58 34.16 -35.24
CA ASP A 139 -22.39 34.52 -36.40
C ASP A 139 -21.48 35.04 -37.52
N GLU A 140 -21.26 34.22 -38.55
CA GLU A 140 -20.41 34.56 -39.69
C GLU A 140 -20.93 35.77 -40.50
N GLU A 141 -22.23 36.09 -40.41
CA GLU A 141 -22.84 37.18 -41.18
C GLU A 141 -22.64 38.55 -40.51
N TYR A 142 -22.55 38.59 -39.19
CA TYR A 142 -22.43 39.82 -38.40
C TYR A 142 -21.11 39.98 -37.65
N ASP A 143 -20.21 38.97 -37.70
CA ASP A 143 -18.93 38.94 -36.95
C ASP A 143 -19.14 39.15 -35.44
N ASP A 144 -20.29 38.70 -34.94
CA ASP A 144 -20.70 38.83 -33.54
C ASP A 144 -20.58 37.48 -32.82
N GLU A 145 -20.08 37.54 -31.59
CA GLU A 145 -19.98 36.39 -30.68
C GLU A 145 -21.11 36.45 -29.64
N TYR A 146 -22.00 35.46 -29.66
CA TYR A 146 -23.08 35.34 -28.69
C TYR A 146 -22.81 34.20 -27.71
N GLN A 147 -23.00 34.46 -26.42
CA GLN A 147 -22.95 33.38 -25.44
C GLN A 147 -24.09 32.40 -25.70
N ALA A 148 -23.73 31.15 -25.95
CA ALA A 148 -24.69 30.07 -26.14
C ALA A 148 -25.50 29.88 -24.86
N SER A 149 -26.82 29.93 -24.96
CA SER A 149 -27.68 29.55 -23.85
C SER A 149 -27.63 28.03 -23.62
N ASN A 150 -27.94 27.59 -22.40
CA ASN A 150 -27.97 26.15 -22.07
C ASN A 150 -28.86 25.34 -23.02
N PHE A 151 -29.94 25.93 -23.52
CA PHE A 151 -30.83 25.29 -24.48
C PHE A 151 -30.12 24.98 -25.81
N HIS A 152 -29.29 25.90 -26.31
CA HIS A 152 -28.50 25.66 -27.52
C HIS A 152 -27.44 24.58 -27.26
N LEU A 153 -26.75 24.64 -26.12
CA LEU A 153 -25.73 23.64 -25.78
C LEU A 153 -26.29 22.23 -25.60
N GLN A 154 -27.52 22.10 -25.09
CA GLN A 154 -28.21 20.81 -24.98
C GLN A 154 -28.45 20.14 -26.34
N ALA A 155 -28.72 20.92 -27.40
CA ALA A 155 -28.90 20.36 -28.74
C ALA A 155 -27.61 19.72 -29.29
N TYR A 156 -26.45 20.15 -28.80
CA TYR A 156 -25.12 19.66 -29.19
C TYR A 156 -24.50 18.70 -28.17
N GLU A 157 -25.28 18.18 -27.20
CA GLU A 157 -24.78 17.32 -26.12
C GLU A 157 -23.93 16.15 -26.64
N SER A 158 -24.39 15.46 -27.68
CA SER A 158 -23.69 14.31 -28.26
C SER A 158 -22.33 14.70 -28.85
N GLU A 159 -22.27 15.79 -29.63
CA GLU A 159 -21.04 16.27 -30.27
C GLU A 159 -20.03 16.80 -29.25
N ILE A 160 -20.53 17.44 -28.19
CA ILE A 160 -19.71 17.91 -27.07
C ILE A 160 -19.12 16.73 -26.31
N LYS A 161 -19.91 15.69 -26.04
CA LYS A 161 -19.43 14.45 -25.40
C LYS A 161 -18.37 13.75 -26.23
N GLU A 162 -18.61 13.57 -27.53
CA GLU A 162 -17.64 12.94 -28.44
C GLU A 162 -16.30 13.70 -28.46
N LYS A 163 -16.35 15.03 -28.55
CA LYS A 163 -15.12 15.85 -28.54
C LYS A 163 -14.41 15.83 -27.19
N LEU A 164 -15.15 15.80 -26.07
CA LEU A 164 -14.58 15.67 -24.74
C LEU A 164 -13.88 14.32 -24.56
N GLU A 165 -14.51 13.23 -25.04
CA GLU A 165 -13.94 11.88 -24.97
C GLU A 165 -12.65 11.77 -25.79
N ILE A 166 -12.63 12.35 -27.00
CA ILE A 166 -11.41 12.44 -27.83
C ILE A 166 -10.31 13.25 -27.12
N TYR A 167 -10.66 14.36 -26.46
CA TYR A 167 -9.69 15.19 -25.74
C TYR A 167 -9.08 14.45 -24.54
N GLN A 168 -9.92 13.77 -23.75
CA GLN A 168 -9.49 12.97 -22.59
C GLN A 168 -8.60 11.79 -23.01
N ASP A 169 -8.93 11.10 -24.10
CA ASP A 169 -8.12 9.98 -24.61
C ASP A 169 -6.75 10.43 -25.15
N CYS A 170 -6.61 11.72 -25.51
CA CYS A 170 -5.36 12.32 -25.94
C CYS A 170 -4.41 12.65 -24.76
N ASP A 171 -4.95 13.11 -23.63
CA ASP A 171 -4.16 13.37 -22.41
C ASP A 171 -3.72 12.08 -21.71
N THR A 172 -4.49 11.00 -21.83
CA THR A 172 -4.17 9.70 -21.19
C THR A 172 -2.98 8.99 -21.85
N LYS A 173 -2.52 9.43 -23.02
CA LYS A 173 -1.36 8.85 -23.75
C LYS A 173 -0.01 9.50 -23.41
N ILE A 174 0.02 10.45 -22.48
CA ILE A 174 1.25 11.17 -22.06
C ILE A 174 1.71 10.75 -20.65
N LEU A 175 1.04 9.80 -20.00
CA LEU A 175 1.49 9.11 -18.79
C LEU A 175 1.97 7.68 -19.10
#